data_AF-A0A519XZB5-F1
#
_entry.id   AF-A0A519XZB5-F1
#
_cell.length_a   1.000
_cell.length_b   1.000
_cell.length_c   1.000
_cell.angle_alpha   90.00
_cell.angle_beta   90.00
_cell.angle_gamma   90.00
#
_symmetry.space_group_name_H-M   'P 1'
#
loop_
_entity.id
_entity.type
_entity.pdbx_description
1 polymer ?
#
loop_
_entity_poly.entity_id
_entity_poly.type
_entity_poly.pdbx_seq_one_letter_code
_entity_poly.pdbx_strand_id
1 'polypeptide(L)'
;MKELLRNRHLQSLTGNGTMAVLSVLTYSILFRFLNEADMGNWIFFQFSFLLLDTFRTGLLQTALIKFYSGADAERQRAIAGAAWYIGLLVTAAFIVLNVLAVPARPYVHDAGLLVVLVWAGLALAVTLPYNVAVWVLQAEQRFDRILWVRLLSQGSFIVLVFLMYLLHQVNLVRVIQAFIASSLILLFLQIDTRVRAEPVFDPPISYTSPSLGDLTVS
;
A
#
# COMPACT_ATOMS: atom_id res chain seq x y z
N MET A 1 9.83 28.80 3.84
CA MET A 1 8.82 27.96 3.13
C MET A 1 9.36 26.59 2.71
N LYS A 2 10.54 26.50 2.06
CA LYS A 2 11.17 25.21 1.71
C LYS A 2 11.49 24.31 2.91
N GLU A 3 11.84 24.86 4.07
CA GLU A 3 12.13 24.07 5.29
C GLU A 3 10.87 23.48 5.95
N LEU A 4 9.73 24.16 5.88
CA LEU A 4 8.44 23.63 6.37
C LEU A 4 8.01 22.41 5.54
N LEU A 5 8.17 22.46 4.21
CA LEU A 5 7.87 21.32 3.32
C LEU A 5 8.83 20.12 3.50
N ARG A 6 9.94 20.29 4.23
CA ARG A 6 10.92 19.23 4.52
C ARG A 6 10.71 18.56 5.87
N ASN A 7 9.78 19.06 6.69
CA ASN A 7 9.46 18.44 7.98
C ASN A 7 8.69 17.12 7.75
N ARG A 8 9.16 16.02 8.34
CA ARG A 8 8.59 14.67 8.20
C ARG A 8 7.12 14.62 8.62
N HIS A 9 6.72 15.38 9.63
CA HIS A 9 5.32 15.45 10.07
C HIS A 9 4.43 16.13 9.02
N LEU A 10 4.92 17.20 8.39
CA LEU A 10 4.22 17.87 7.29
C LEU A 10 4.19 16.99 6.04
N GLN A 11 5.26 16.26 5.72
CA GLN A 11 5.26 15.30 4.61
C GLN A 11 4.25 14.17 4.82
N SER A 12 4.12 13.65 6.05
CA SER A 12 3.10 12.64 6.38
C SER A 12 1.68 13.23 6.29
N LEU A 13 1.47 14.45 6.80
CA LEU A 13 0.18 15.14 6.73
C LEU A 13 -0.25 15.42 5.29
N THR A 14 0.64 16.05 4.50
CA THR A 14 0.41 16.29 3.08
C THR A 14 0.21 14.98 2.34
N GLY A 15 1.01 13.95 2.65
CA GLY A 15 0.87 12.61 2.08
C GLY A 15 -0.53 12.03 2.28
N ASN A 16 -1.03 12.02 3.52
CA ASN A 16 -2.37 11.50 3.81
C ASN A 16 -3.48 12.42 3.26
N GLY A 17 -3.31 13.74 3.31
CA GLY A 17 -4.27 14.71 2.76
C GLY A 17 -4.42 14.59 1.24
N THR A 18 -3.30 14.48 0.50
CA THR A 18 -3.31 14.24 -0.94
C THR A 18 -4.06 12.95 -1.28
N MET A 19 -3.85 11.89 -0.51
CA MET A 19 -4.57 10.63 -0.72
C MET A 19 -6.05 10.74 -0.47
N ALA A 20 -6.49 11.51 0.55
CA ALA A 20 -7.91 11.74 0.78
C ALA A 20 -8.57 12.43 -0.42
N VAL A 21 -7.93 13.48 -0.98
CA VAL A 21 -8.41 14.18 -2.18
C VAL A 21 -8.50 13.22 -3.38
N LEU A 22 -7.47 12.40 -3.61
CA LEU A 22 -7.49 11.44 -4.72
C LEU A 22 -8.53 10.33 -4.53
N SER A 23 -8.78 9.90 -3.29
CA SER A 23 -9.86 8.97 -2.99
C SER A 23 -11.21 9.60 -3.34
N VAL A 24 -11.49 10.83 -2.89
CA VAL A 24 -12.73 11.55 -3.23
C VAL A 24 -12.89 11.68 -4.75
N LEU A 25 -11.83 12.06 -5.45
CA LEU A 25 -11.82 12.15 -6.91
C LEU A 25 -12.17 10.79 -7.55
N THR A 26 -11.53 9.72 -7.10
CA THR A 26 -11.74 8.36 -7.61
C THR A 26 -13.18 7.91 -7.42
N TYR A 27 -13.74 8.08 -6.21
CA TYR A 27 -15.13 7.72 -5.94
C TYR A 27 -16.11 8.60 -6.74
N SER A 28 -15.85 9.90 -6.87
CA SER A 28 -16.67 10.80 -7.70
C SER A 28 -16.71 10.35 -9.16
N ILE A 29 -15.56 9.95 -9.72
CA ILE A 29 -15.48 9.40 -11.07
C ILE A 29 -16.27 8.11 -11.18
N LEU A 30 -16.11 7.17 -10.24
CA LEU A 30 -16.81 5.89 -10.26
C LEU A 30 -18.32 6.05 -10.11
N PHE A 31 -18.80 6.95 -9.25
CA PHE A 31 -20.23 7.29 -9.15
C PHE A 31 -20.80 7.83 -10.47
N ARG A 32 -19.97 8.46 -11.30
CA ARG A 32 -20.39 8.96 -12.61
C ARG A 32 -20.38 7.88 -13.69
N PHE A 33 -19.49 6.90 -13.59
CA PHE A 33 -19.24 5.93 -14.66
C PHE A 33 -19.91 4.56 -14.44
N LEU A 34 -20.19 4.18 -13.20
CA LEU A 34 -20.91 2.95 -12.86
C LEU A 34 -22.40 3.24 -12.65
N ASN A 35 -23.23 2.23 -12.92
CA ASN A 35 -24.62 2.25 -12.45
C ASN A 35 -24.68 2.07 -10.93
N GLU A 36 -25.84 2.39 -10.34
CA GLU A 36 -26.03 2.38 -8.89
C GLU A 36 -25.76 1.01 -8.24
N ALA A 37 -26.25 -0.07 -8.86
CA ALA A 37 -26.07 -1.42 -8.34
C ALA A 37 -24.59 -1.85 -8.35
N ASP A 38 -23.89 -1.62 -9.45
CA ASP A 38 -22.46 -1.92 -9.57
C ASP A 38 -21.61 -1.08 -8.62
N MET A 39 -21.97 0.19 -8.42
CA MET A 39 -21.28 1.05 -7.47
C MET A 39 -21.47 0.55 -6.03
N GLY A 40 -22.68 0.14 -5.65
CA GLY A 40 -22.95 -0.49 -4.35
C GLY A 40 -22.11 -1.75 -4.14
N ASN A 41 -22.04 -2.62 -5.15
CA ASN A 41 -21.22 -3.84 -5.10
C ASN A 41 -19.72 -3.54 -5.05
N TRP A 42 -19.24 -2.50 -5.73
CA TRP A 42 -17.85 -2.05 -5.64
C TRP A 42 -17.49 -1.56 -4.24
N ILE A 43 -18.36 -0.74 -3.64
CA ILE A 43 -18.19 -0.25 -2.26
C ILE A 43 -18.16 -1.45 -1.30
N PHE A 44 -19.11 -2.38 -1.42
CA PHE A 44 -19.16 -3.59 -0.61
C PHE A 44 -17.87 -4.42 -0.74
N PHE A 45 -17.38 -4.61 -1.96
CA PHE A 45 -16.10 -5.27 -2.21
C PHE A 45 -14.95 -4.52 -1.52
N GLN A 46 -14.86 -3.20 -1.65
CA GLN A 46 -13.79 -2.42 -1.02
C GLN A 46 -13.79 -2.51 0.49
N PHE A 47 -14.96 -2.39 1.14
CA PHE A 47 -15.03 -2.54 2.59
C PHE A 47 -14.68 -3.94 3.06
N SER A 48 -15.15 -4.97 2.34
CA SER A 48 -14.81 -6.37 2.63
C SER A 48 -13.31 -6.62 2.50
N PHE A 49 -12.71 -6.14 1.40
CA PHE A 49 -11.27 -6.22 1.17
C PHE A 49 -10.49 -5.45 2.23
N LEU A 50 -10.87 -4.21 2.54
CA LEU A 50 -10.22 -3.36 3.53
C LEU A 50 -10.24 -4.00 4.92
N LEU A 51 -11.33 -4.65 5.31
CA LEU A 51 -11.41 -5.38 6.57
C LEU A 51 -10.35 -6.48 6.64
N LEU A 52 -10.24 -7.33 5.61
CA LEU A 52 -9.24 -8.39 5.53
C LEU A 52 -7.81 -7.83 5.50
N ASP A 53 -7.58 -6.75 4.74
CA ASP A 53 -6.28 -6.10 4.69
C ASP A 53 -5.90 -5.46 6.03
N THR A 54 -6.87 -4.96 6.80
CA THR A 54 -6.65 -4.39 8.13
C THR A 54 -6.16 -5.43 9.13
N PHE A 55 -6.69 -6.66 9.09
CA PHE A 55 -6.15 -7.76 9.90
C PHE A 55 -4.67 -8.01 9.59
N ARG A 56 -4.34 -8.07 8.30
CA ARG A 56 -2.96 -8.27 7.83
C ARG A 56 -2.05 -7.11 8.24
N THR A 57 -2.45 -5.88 7.98
CA THR A 57 -1.64 -4.68 8.30
C THR A 57 -1.47 -4.52 9.81
N GLY A 58 -2.53 -4.71 10.60
CA GLY A 58 -2.48 -4.57 12.07
C GLY A 58 -1.48 -5.53 12.73
N LEU A 59 -1.41 -6.77 12.26
CA LEU A 59 -0.48 -7.78 12.78
C LEU A 59 0.97 -7.50 12.36
N LEU A 60 1.20 -7.09 11.10
CA LEU A 60 2.54 -7.05 10.53
C LEU A 60 3.19 -5.67 10.56
N GLN A 61 2.44 -4.63 10.19
CA GLN A 61 2.98 -3.28 10.01
C GLN A 61 3.59 -2.75 11.32
N THR A 62 2.84 -2.87 12.42
CA THR A 62 3.29 -2.37 13.73
C THR A 62 4.56 -3.07 14.20
N ALA A 63 4.62 -4.40 14.05
CA ALA A 63 5.79 -5.19 14.42
C ALA A 63 7.00 -4.84 13.53
N LEU A 64 6.79 -4.76 12.21
CA LEU A 64 7.83 -4.39 11.25
C LEU A 64 8.41 -3.03 11.63
N ILE A 65 7.58 -1.99 11.74
CA ILE A 65 8.04 -0.63 12.03
C ILE A 65 8.81 -0.60 13.36
N LYS A 66 8.28 -1.25 14.42
CA LYS A 66 8.90 -1.28 15.74
C LYS A 66 10.28 -1.94 15.74
N PHE A 67 10.43 -3.10 15.11
CA PHE A 67 11.68 -3.85 15.15
C PHE A 67 12.69 -3.37 14.09
N TYR A 68 12.21 -2.84 12.96
CA TYR A 68 13.07 -2.37 11.87
C TYR A 68 13.72 -1.02 12.21
N SER A 69 12.97 -0.12 12.87
CA SER A 69 13.46 1.23 13.20
C SER A 69 14.65 1.16 14.16
N GLY A 70 15.79 1.71 13.75
CA GLY A 70 17.01 1.74 14.58
C GLY A 70 17.79 0.43 14.63
N ALA A 71 17.36 -0.61 13.90
CA ALA A 71 18.13 -1.83 13.71
C ALA A 71 19.28 -1.61 12.70
N ASP A 72 20.34 -2.40 12.81
CA ASP A 72 21.44 -2.43 11.84
C ASP A 72 21.00 -3.07 10.51
N ALA A 73 21.80 -2.89 9.46
CA ALA A 73 21.43 -3.28 8.11
C ALA A 73 21.16 -4.79 7.94
N GLU A 74 21.89 -5.65 8.67
CA GLU A 74 21.67 -7.10 8.62
C GLU A 74 20.33 -7.44 9.27
N ARG A 75 20.07 -6.88 10.45
CA ARG A 75 18.81 -7.08 11.16
C ARG A 75 17.60 -6.50 10.42
N GLN A 76 17.74 -5.34 9.79
CA GLN A 76 16.71 -4.75 8.93
C GLN A 76 16.28 -5.70 7.80
N ARG A 77 17.26 -6.32 7.11
CA ARG A 77 16.98 -7.32 6.06
C ARG A 77 16.26 -8.55 6.62
N ALA A 78 16.71 -9.05 7.78
CA ALA A 78 16.05 -10.19 8.44
C ALA A 78 14.61 -9.87 8.83
N ILE A 79 14.34 -8.67 9.34
CA ILE A 79 12.99 -8.22 9.73
C ILE A 79 12.10 -8.03 8.49
N ALA A 80 12.61 -7.42 7.43
CA ALA A 80 11.87 -7.29 6.17
C ALA A 80 11.56 -8.66 5.57
N GLY A 81 12.50 -9.61 5.61
CA GLY A 81 12.29 -10.99 5.18
C GLY A 81 11.25 -11.72 6.03
N ALA A 82 11.29 -11.57 7.35
CA ALA A 82 10.29 -12.13 8.25
C ALA A 82 8.90 -11.54 7.99
N ALA A 83 8.80 -10.23 7.76
CA ALA A 83 7.53 -9.60 7.42
C ALA A 83 6.97 -10.11 6.09
N TRP A 84 7.81 -10.34 5.09
CA TRP A 84 7.41 -11.00 3.84
C TRP A 84 6.91 -12.42 4.08
N TYR A 85 7.65 -13.22 4.83
CA TYR A 85 7.29 -14.60 5.12
C TYR A 85 5.95 -14.70 5.85
N ILE A 86 5.78 -13.95 6.95
CA ILE A 86 4.53 -13.90 7.71
C ILE A 86 3.41 -13.31 6.84
N GLY A 87 3.71 -12.31 6.01
CA GLY A 87 2.74 -11.67 5.14
C GLY A 87 2.20 -12.61 4.08
N LEU A 88 3.08 -13.43 3.49
CA LEU A 88 2.70 -14.50 2.58
C LEU A 88 1.88 -15.57 3.30
N LEU A 89 2.25 -15.96 4.53
CA LEU A 89 1.51 -16.97 5.30
C LEU A 89 0.08 -16.52 5.62
N VAL A 90 -0.09 -15.30 6.14
CA VAL A 90 -1.42 -14.72 6.44
C VAL A 90 -2.23 -14.55 5.16
N THR A 91 -1.60 -14.08 4.09
CA THR A 91 -2.28 -13.90 2.79
C THR A 91 -2.69 -15.26 2.20
N ALA A 92 -1.83 -16.28 2.30
CA ALA A 92 -2.15 -17.64 1.87
C ALA A 92 -3.32 -18.23 2.65
N ALA A 93 -3.40 -18.01 3.97
CA ALA A 93 -4.54 -18.43 4.77
C ALA A 93 -5.85 -17.80 4.26
N PHE A 94 -5.88 -16.50 3.96
CA PHE A 94 -7.05 -15.85 3.38
C PHE A 94 -7.39 -16.37 1.98
N ILE A 95 -6.38 -16.63 1.13
CA ILE A 95 -6.59 -17.21 -0.20
C ILE A 95 -7.19 -18.61 -0.08
N VAL A 96 -6.69 -19.45 0.82
CA VAL A 96 -7.24 -20.79 1.06
C VAL A 96 -8.68 -20.71 1.51
N LEU A 97 -9.00 -19.85 2.49
CA LEU A 97 -10.39 -19.63 2.92
C LEU A 97 -11.28 -19.17 1.76
N ASN A 98 -10.77 -18.27 0.91
CA ASN A 98 -11.50 -17.77 -0.25
C ASN A 98 -11.73 -18.88 -1.30
N VAL A 99 -10.73 -19.71 -1.58
CA VAL A 99 -10.83 -20.87 -2.50
C VAL A 99 -11.80 -21.92 -1.95
N LEU A 100 -11.77 -22.21 -0.65
CA LEU A 100 -12.72 -23.13 0.00
C LEU A 100 -14.16 -22.60 -0.03
N ALA A 101 -14.35 -21.29 -0.13
CA ALA A 101 -15.67 -20.68 -0.31
C ALA A 101 -16.15 -20.70 -1.78
N VAL A 102 -15.27 -20.91 -2.78
CA VAL A 102 -15.63 -20.95 -4.21
C VAL A 102 -16.75 -21.95 -4.56
N PRO A 103 -16.78 -23.18 -4.02
CA PRO A 103 -17.88 -24.11 -4.26
C PRO A 103 -19.25 -23.60 -3.83
N ALA A 104 -19.32 -22.59 -2.94
CA ALA A 104 -20.59 -22.00 -2.51
C ALA A 104 -21.21 -21.05 -3.57
N ARG A 105 -20.50 -20.71 -4.65
CA ARG A 105 -20.98 -19.78 -5.70
C ARG A 105 -22.38 -20.07 -6.23
N PRO A 106 -22.78 -21.32 -6.52
CA PRO A 106 -24.13 -21.61 -7.04
C PRO A 106 -25.26 -21.27 -6.07
N TYR A 107 -24.95 -21.16 -4.77
CA TYR A 107 -25.91 -20.87 -3.70
C TYR A 107 -25.96 -19.38 -3.33
N VAL A 108 -25.09 -18.55 -3.91
CA VAL A 108 -25.02 -17.11 -3.64
C VAL A 108 -25.60 -16.34 -4.82
N HIS A 109 -26.72 -15.66 -4.58
CA HIS A 109 -27.39 -14.84 -5.59
C HIS A 109 -27.02 -13.35 -5.52
N ASP A 110 -26.38 -12.92 -4.43
CA ASP A 110 -25.95 -11.53 -4.24
C ASP A 110 -24.65 -11.27 -5.01
N ALA A 111 -24.68 -10.26 -5.90
CA ALA A 111 -23.56 -9.92 -6.76
C ALA A 111 -22.34 -9.40 -5.97
N GLY A 112 -22.56 -8.66 -4.88
CA GLY A 112 -21.50 -8.15 -4.01
C GLY A 112 -20.74 -9.29 -3.32
N LEU A 113 -21.47 -10.26 -2.75
CA LEU A 113 -20.89 -11.46 -2.15
C LEU A 113 -20.14 -12.31 -3.18
N LEU A 114 -20.70 -12.52 -4.37
CA LEU A 114 -20.02 -13.26 -5.44
C LEU A 114 -18.67 -12.61 -5.82
N VAL A 115 -18.65 -11.28 -5.91
CA VAL A 115 -17.45 -10.54 -6.26
C VAL A 115 -16.36 -10.67 -5.19
N VAL A 116 -16.71 -10.55 -3.90
CA VAL A 116 -15.76 -10.78 -2.80
C VAL A 116 -15.24 -12.22 -2.83
N LEU A 117 -16.13 -13.18 -3.04
CA LEU A 117 -15.81 -14.60 -3.05
C LEU A 117 -14.90 -14.99 -4.23
N VAL A 118 -14.96 -14.27 -5.35
CA VAL A 118 -14.09 -14.50 -6.52
C VAL A 118 -12.77 -13.73 -6.44
N TRP A 119 -12.81 -12.46 -6.04
CA TRP A 119 -11.71 -11.51 -6.26
C TRP A 119 -10.92 -11.14 -5.00
N ALA A 120 -11.44 -11.35 -3.79
CA ALA A 120 -10.78 -10.89 -2.57
C ALA A 120 -9.42 -11.57 -2.34
N GLY A 121 -9.31 -12.89 -2.56
CA GLY A 121 -8.05 -13.61 -2.40
C GLY A 121 -6.97 -13.10 -3.35
N LEU A 122 -7.30 -12.89 -4.62
CA LEU A 122 -6.38 -12.35 -5.62
C LEU A 122 -5.97 -10.90 -5.30
N ALA A 123 -6.93 -10.06 -4.90
CA ALA A 123 -6.65 -8.69 -4.49
C ALA A 123 -5.69 -8.64 -3.29
N LEU A 124 -5.87 -9.51 -2.28
CA LEU A 124 -4.96 -9.60 -1.14
C LEU A 124 -3.55 -10.04 -1.58
N ALA A 125 -3.44 -11.03 -2.47
CA ALA A 125 -2.17 -11.50 -3.00
C ALA A 125 -1.38 -10.36 -3.66
N VAL A 126 -2.04 -9.63 -4.55
CA VAL A 126 -1.41 -8.61 -5.40
C VAL A 126 -1.09 -7.33 -4.62
N THR A 127 -1.84 -7.01 -3.57
CA THR A 127 -1.58 -5.82 -2.74
C THR A 127 -0.49 -6.03 -1.68
N LEU A 128 -0.12 -7.28 -1.38
CA LEU A 128 0.92 -7.59 -0.39
C LEU A 128 2.26 -6.88 -0.67
N PRO A 129 2.84 -6.94 -1.88
CA PRO A 129 4.13 -6.30 -2.16
C PRO A 129 4.10 -4.80 -1.95
N TYR A 130 3.03 -4.15 -2.42
CA TYR A 130 2.80 -2.73 -2.24
C TYR A 130 2.75 -2.38 -0.74
N ASN A 131 1.99 -3.14 0.05
CA ASN A 131 1.86 -2.90 1.49
C ASN A 131 3.20 -3.06 2.22
N VAL A 132 3.93 -4.16 1.98
CA VAL A 132 5.25 -4.37 2.60
C VAL A 132 6.23 -3.25 2.21
N ALA A 133 6.23 -2.81 0.95
CA ALA A 133 7.08 -1.69 0.52
C ALA A 133 6.74 -0.39 1.27
N VAL A 134 5.45 -0.08 1.43
CA VAL A 134 5.02 1.09 2.21
C VAL A 134 5.42 0.96 3.69
N TRP A 135 5.26 -0.22 4.30
CA TRP A 135 5.65 -0.43 5.70
C TRP A 135 7.16 -0.26 5.94
N VAL A 136 7.99 -0.76 5.03
CA VAL A 136 9.46 -0.56 5.08
C VAL A 136 9.80 0.92 4.93
N LEU A 137 9.22 1.62 3.95
CA LEU A 137 9.44 3.06 3.79
C LEU A 137 8.94 3.88 5.00
N GLN A 138 7.89 3.41 5.68
CA GLN A 138 7.40 4.03 6.93
C GLN A 138 8.40 3.83 8.06
N ALA A 139 8.98 2.64 8.20
CA ALA A 139 10.03 2.36 9.19
C ALA A 139 11.29 3.21 8.92
N GLU A 140 11.62 3.46 7.65
CA GLU A 140 12.70 4.36 7.23
C GLU A 140 12.33 5.86 7.31
N GLN A 141 11.07 6.18 7.62
CA GLN A 141 10.54 7.54 7.66
C GLN A 141 10.65 8.31 6.33
N ARG A 142 10.61 7.60 5.19
CA ARG A 142 10.69 8.14 3.83
C ARG A 142 9.31 8.47 3.26
N PHE A 143 8.62 9.42 3.90
CA PHE A 143 7.25 9.81 3.55
C PHE A 143 7.12 10.41 2.15
N ASP A 144 8.18 11.03 1.63
CA ASP A 144 8.29 11.47 0.24
C ASP A 144 8.09 10.29 -0.73
N ARG A 145 8.76 9.16 -0.48
CA ARG A 145 8.66 7.96 -1.32
C ARG A 145 7.35 7.23 -1.15
N ILE A 146 6.79 7.25 0.07
CA ILE A 146 5.43 6.72 0.31
C ILE A 146 4.43 7.48 -0.55
N LEU A 147 4.49 8.82 -0.57
CA LEU A 147 3.60 9.62 -1.40
C LEU A 147 3.73 9.22 -2.88
N TRP A 148 4.95 9.12 -3.41
CA TRP A 148 5.17 8.69 -4.80
C TRP A 148 4.58 7.31 -5.12
N VAL A 149 4.81 6.32 -4.25
CA VAL A 149 4.29 4.96 -4.42
C VAL A 149 2.76 4.95 -4.40
N ARG A 150 2.15 5.73 -3.51
CA ARG A 150 0.68 5.85 -3.41
C ARG A 150 0.07 6.60 -4.59
N LEU A 151 0.70 7.69 -5.03
CA LEU A 151 0.29 8.45 -6.22
C LEU A 151 0.32 7.58 -7.47
N LEU A 152 1.37 6.78 -7.63
CA LEU A 152 1.48 5.87 -8.75
C LEU A 152 0.42 4.77 -8.71
N SER A 153 0.09 4.23 -7.52
CA SER A 153 -1.00 3.27 -7.34
C SER A 153 -2.36 3.86 -7.73
N GLN A 154 -2.73 4.95 -7.05
CA GLN A 154 -4.04 5.57 -7.18
C GLN A 154 -4.21 6.24 -8.54
N GLY A 155 -3.15 6.89 -9.04
CA GLY A 155 -3.11 7.49 -10.36
C GLY A 155 -3.26 6.44 -11.46
N SER A 156 -2.56 5.31 -11.37
CA SER A 156 -2.74 4.22 -12.33
C SER A 156 -4.16 3.68 -12.32
N PHE A 157 -4.77 3.53 -11.14
CA PHE A 157 -6.17 3.12 -11.04
C PHE A 157 -7.13 4.12 -11.70
N ILE A 158 -6.97 5.42 -11.43
CA ILE A 158 -7.78 6.48 -12.05
C ILE A 158 -7.62 6.46 -13.58
N VAL A 159 -6.38 6.37 -14.08
CA VAL A 159 -6.09 6.32 -15.53
C VAL A 159 -6.74 5.10 -16.18
N LEU A 160 -6.66 3.93 -15.56
CA LEU A 160 -7.28 2.71 -16.07
C LEU A 160 -8.81 2.81 -16.11
N VAL A 161 -9.43 3.35 -15.05
CA VAL A 161 -10.88 3.60 -15.03
C VAL A 161 -11.29 4.58 -16.12
N PHE A 162 -10.52 5.65 -16.32
CA PHE A 162 -10.78 6.64 -17.36
C PHE A 162 -10.62 6.03 -18.77
N LEU A 163 -9.61 5.19 -18.99
CA LEU A 163 -9.43 4.48 -20.25
C LEU A 163 -10.60 3.53 -20.53
N MET A 164 -11.07 2.80 -19.52
CA MET A 164 -12.26 1.93 -19.65
C MET A 164 -13.53 2.70 -20.00
N TYR A 165 -13.66 3.93 -19.46
CA TYR A 165 -14.72 4.85 -19.82
C TYR A 165 -14.66 5.25 -21.30
N LEU A 166 -13.48 5.64 -21.81
CA LEU A 166 -13.30 5.97 -23.23
C LEU A 166 -13.62 4.79 -24.16
N LEU A 167 -13.32 3.57 -23.71
CA LEU A 167 -13.60 2.34 -24.45
C LEU A 167 -15.08 1.90 -24.35
N HIS A 168 -15.91 2.59 -23.56
CA HIS A 168 -17.31 2.22 -23.28
C HIS A 168 -17.46 0.83 -22.66
N GLN A 169 -16.50 0.41 -21.85
CA GLN A 169 -16.48 -0.91 -21.22
C GLN A 169 -16.46 -0.80 -19.69
N VAL A 170 -17.06 0.23 -19.10
CA VAL A 170 -17.10 0.34 -17.63
C VAL A 170 -18.14 -0.63 -17.08
N ASN A 171 -17.68 -1.58 -16.27
CA ASN A 171 -18.52 -2.45 -15.45
C ASN A 171 -17.78 -2.82 -14.16
N LEU A 172 -18.50 -3.40 -13.20
CA LEU A 172 -17.97 -3.77 -11.89
C LEU A 172 -16.70 -4.64 -11.98
N VAL A 173 -16.73 -5.71 -12.78
CA VAL A 173 -15.61 -6.65 -12.89
C VAL A 173 -14.35 -5.96 -13.42
N ARG A 174 -14.52 -5.07 -14.39
CA ARG A 174 -13.41 -4.31 -15.00
C ARG A 174 -12.83 -3.27 -14.06
N VAL A 175 -13.65 -2.63 -13.23
CA VAL A 175 -13.15 -1.74 -12.17
C VAL A 175 -12.31 -2.52 -11.16
N ILE A 176 -12.72 -3.74 -10.78
CA ILE A 176 -11.92 -4.60 -9.90
C ILE A 176 -10.62 -5.05 -10.57
N GLN A 177 -10.68 -5.42 -11.85
CA GLN A 177 -9.49 -5.75 -12.63
C GLN A 177 -8.54 -4.55 -12.72
N ALA A 178 -9.05 -3.33 -12.91
CA ALA A 178 -8.24 -2.11 -12.91
C ALA A 178 -7.58 -1.86 -11.55
N PHE A 179 -8.28 -2.13 -10.45
CA PHE A 179 -7.74 -2.03 -9.09
C PHE A 179 -6.61 -3.05 -8.83
N ILE A 180 -6.77 -4.28 -9.32
CA ILE A 180 -5.72 -5.31 -9.22
C ILE A 180 -4.55 -4.96 -10.15
N ALA A 181 -4.84 -4.50 -11.37
CA ALA A 181 -3.83 -4.13 -12.36
C ALA A 181 -2.97 -2.94 -11.91
N SER A 182 -3.55 -1.93 -11.26
CA SER A 182 -2.78 -0.79 -10.73
C SER A 182 -1.75 -1.23 -9.69
N SER A 183 -2.10 -2.23 -8.88
CA SER A 183 -1.21 -2.82 -7.88
C SER A 183 -0.10 -3.68 -8.52
N LEU A 184 -0.37 -4.34 -9.65
CA LEU A 184 0.65 -5.06 -10.44
C LEU A 184 1.63 -4.12 -11.13
N ILE A 185 1.15 -3.01 -11.72
CA ILE A 185 2.02 -2.01 -12.37
C ILE A 185 3.07 -1.50 -11.40
N LEU A 186 2.68 -1.26 -10.14
CA LEU A 186 3.61 -0.90 -9.08
C LEU A 186 4.67 -1.96 -8.81
N LEU A 187 4.29 -3.24 -8.79
CA LEU A 187 5.25 -4.32 -8.57
C LEU A 187 6.37 -4.27 -9.62
N PHE A 188 6.02 -4.07 -10.90
CA PHE A 188 7.01 -3.92 -11.98
C PHE A 188 7.90 -2.68 -11.80
N LEU A 189 7.33 -1.54 -11.44
CA LEU A 189 8.08 -0.29 -11.27
C LEU A 189 8.95 -0.30 -9.99
N GLN A 190 8.56 -1.03 -8.95
CA GLN A 190 9.34 -1.19 -7.73
C GLN A 190 10.59 -2.06 -7.91
N ILE A 191 10.52 -3.07 -8.79
CA ILE A 191 11.69 -3.88 -9.15
C ILE A 191 12.78 -2.99 -9.75
N ASP A 192 12.41 -2.04 -10.61
CA ASP A 192 13.36 -1.14 -11.28
C ASP A 192 13.93 -0.06 -10.34
N THR A 193 13.13 0.45 -9.40
CA THR A 193 13.60 1.47 -8.43
C THR A 193 14.49 0.89 -7.33
N ARG A 194 14.34 -0.38 -6.94
CA ARG A 194 15.28 -1.04 -6.02
C ARG A 194 16.64 -1.33 -6.67
N VAL A 195 16.69 -1.51 -7.99
CA VAL A 195 17.96 -1.65 -8.75
C VAL A 195 18.75 -0.33 -8.79
N ARG A 196 18.10 0.83 -8.63
CA ARG A 196 18.74 2.15 -8.62
C ARG A 196 18.97 2.75 -7.24
N ALA A 197 18.40 2.17 -6.19
CA ALA A 197 18.65 2.62 -4.82
C ALA A 197 19.96 2.00 -4.33
N GLU A 198 21.09 2.61 -4.68
CA GLU A 198 22.26 2.49 -3.81
C GLU A 198 21.83 2.90 -2.40
N PRO A 199 22.25 2.16 -1.37
CA PRO A 199 21.98 2.58 -0.02
C PRO A 199 22.80 3.86 0.20
N VAL A 200 22.14 5.02 0.13
CA VAL A 200 22.71 6.27 0.61
C VAL A 200 22.75 6.16 2.13
N PHE A 201 23.73 5.41 2.61
CA PHE A 201 24.24 5.50 3.96
C PHE A 201 24.84 6.90 4.06
N ASP A 202 24.07 7.85 4.58
CA ASP A 202 24.72 9.02 5.16
C ASP A 202 25.66 8.49 6.26
N PRO A 203 26.95 8.83 6.24
CA PRO A 203 27.86 8.43 7.30
C PRO A 203 27.27 8.92 8.64
N PRO A 204 27.43 8.14 9.72
CA PRO A 204 26.96 8.57 11.03
C PRO A 204 27.52 9.96 11.28
N ILE A 205 26.63 10.92 11.58
CA ILE A 205 27.03 12.26 12.02
C ILE A 205 27.97 12.01 13.19
N SER A 206 29.26 12.24 12.97
CA SER A 206 30.27 12.12 14.01
C SER A 206 29.93 13.17 15.04
N TYR A 207 29.26 12.77 16.12
CA TYR A 207 29.28 13.54 17.34
C TYR A 207 30.72 13.50 17.81
N THR A 208 31.52 14.46 17.36
CA THR A 208 32.75 14.83 18.06
C THR A 208 32.29 15.27 19.44
N SER A 209 32.40 14.36 20.41
CA SER A 209 32.31 14.72 21.82
C SER A 209 33.30 15.88 22.04
N PRO A 210 32.90 17.00 22.67
CA PRO A 210 33.85 18.02 23.06
C PRO A 210 34.96 17.35 23.86
N SER A 211 36.21 17.47 23.41
CA SER A 211 37.34 17.02 24.20
C SER A 211 37.32 17.77 25.53
N LEU A 212 37.56 17.06 26.63
CA LEU A 212 37.62 17.57 28.02
C LEU A 212 38.63 18.73 28.25
N GLY A 213 39.28 19.24 27.20
CA GLY A 213 40.16 20.42 27.24
C GLY A 213 39.47 21.78 27.10
N ASP A 214 38.20 21.83 26.69
CA ASP A 214 37.48 23.10 26.47
C ASP A 214 36.75 23.64 27.74
N LEU A 215 36.95 23.02 28.90
CA LEU A 215 36.33 23.45 30.17
C LEU A 215 37.29 24.18 31.13
N THR A 216 38.44 24.63 30.65
CA THR A 216 39.33 25.50 31.45
C THR A 216 39.63 26.80 30.70
N VAL A 217 38.75 27.79 30.87
CA VAL A 217 39.13 29.20 30.74
C VAL A 217 38.50 29.95 31.92
N SER A 218 39.41 30.53 32.70
CA SER A 218 39.33 31.56 33.76
C SER A 218 38.03 32.35 33.90
#